data_AF-A0A4Z0N4W6-F1
#
_entry.id   AF-A0A4Z0N4W6-F1
#
_cell.length_a   1.000
_cell.length_b   1.000
_cell.length_c   1.000
_cell.angle_alpha   90.00
_cell.angle_beta   90.00
_cell.angle_gamma   90.00
#
_symmetry.space_group_name_H-M   'P 1'
#
loop_
_entity.id
_entity.type
_entity.pdbx_description
1 polymer ?
#
loop_
_entity_poly.entity_id
_entity_poly.type
_entity_poly.pdbx_seq_one_letter_code
_entity_poly.pdbx_strand_id
1 'polypeptide(L)' 'DNSVLSGGQSLKVTAGNNAMDATVLEITKDGGRVQLNSGMSLIVRAEHLVF' A
#
# COMPACT_ATOMS: atom_id res chain seq x y z
N ASP A 1 -8.53 14.56 -8.88
CA ASP A 1 -7.33 14.35 -8.05
C ASP A 1 -7.02 12.87 -8.00
N ASN A 2 -6.17 12.43 -8.93
CA ASN A 2 -5.82 11.03 -9.11
C ASN A 2 -4.59 10.76 -8.24
N SER A 3 -4.80 10.39 -6.97
CA SER A 3 -3.72 9.96 -6.07
C SER A 3 -3.17 8.62 -6.57
N VAL A 4 -2.37 8.69 -7.62
CA VAL A 4 -1.61 7.57 -8.17
C VAL A 4 -0.59 7.18 -7.12
N LEU A 5 -0.80 5.99 -6.58
CA LEU A 5 0.20 5.28 -5.80
C LEU A 5 1.53 5.42 -6.52
N SER A 6 2.54 5.93 -5.82
CA SER A 6 3.90 6.14 -6.33
C SER A 6 4.84 5.14 -5.69
N GLY A 7 5.72 4.51 -6.47
CA GLY A 7 6.68 3.53 -5.97
C GLY A 7 7.63 4.23 -5.00
N GLY A 8 7.83 3.65 -3.81
CA GLY A 8 8.58 4.24 -2.71
C GLY A 8 7.75 5.12 -1.77
N GLN A 9 6.45 5.34 -2.04
CA GLN A 9 5.60 6.11 -1.13
C GLN A 9 5.28 5.31 0.14
N SER A 10 5.47 5.94 1.29
CA SER A 10 4.93 5.45 2.57
C SER A 10 3.43 5.71 2.64
N LEU A 11 2.64 4.68 2.87
CA LEU A 11 1.19 4.73 3.01
C LEU A 11 0.75 3.85 4.18
N LYS A 12 -0.53 3.95 4.56
CA LYS A 12 -1.11 3.11 5.60
C LYS A 12 -2.01 2.04 4.98
N VAL A 13 -1.66 0.79 5.19
CA VAL A 13 -2.44 -0.37 4.75
C VAL A 13 -3.37 -0.79 5.87
N THR A 14 -4.66 -0.91 5.58
CA THR A 14 -5.60 -1.49 6.54
C THR A 14 -5.54 -3.01 6.41
N ALA A 15 -4.89 -3.68 7.37
CA ALA A 15 -4.81 -5.13 7.45
C ALA A 15 -5.69 -5.61 8.63
N GLY A 16 -6.86 -6.16 8.30
CA GLY A 16 -7.87 -6.51 9.30
C GLY A 16 -8.49 -5.26 9.93
N ASN A 17 -8.41 -5.13 11.26
CA ASN A 17 -8.92 -3.98 12.00
C ASN A 17 -7.86 -2.91 12.31
N ASN A 18 -6.62 -3.09 11.87
CA ASN A 18 -5.52 -2.18 12.19
C ASN A 18 -4.94 -1.56 10.92
N ALA A 19 -4.65 -0.26 10.99
CA ALA A 19 -3.92 0.47 9.97
C ALA A 19 -2.42 0.35 10.25
N MET A 20 -1.68 -0.26 9.34
CA MET A 20 -0.25 -0.53 9.45
C MET A 20 0.54 0.29 8.43
N ASP A 21 1.66 0.86 8.86
CA ASP A 21 2.57 1.57 7.97
C ASP A 21 3.24 0.63 6.97
N ALA A 22 3.20 1.00 5.70
CA ALA A 22 3.76 0.24 4.60
C ALA A 22 4.41 1.15 3.56
N THR A 23 5.36 0.62 2.81
CA THR A 23 6.02 1.32 1.70
C THR A 23 5.65 0.64 0.40
N VAL A 24 5.19 1.41 -0.58
CA VAL A 24 4.93 0.89 -1.93
C VAL A 24 6.26 0.47 -2.55
N LEU A 25 6.35 -0.77 -3.00
CA LEU A 25 7.48 -1.26 -3.79
C LEU A 25 7.18 -1.14 -5.29
N GLU A 26 6.00 -1.61 -5.70
CA GLU A 26 5.58 -1.60 -7.10
C GLU A 26 4.11 -1.22 -7.22
N ILE A 27 3.75 -0.59 -8.33
CA ILE A 27 2.36 -0.24 -8.65
C ILE A 27 1.94 -1.08 -9.85
N THR A 28 0.74 -1.63 -9.75
CA THR A 28 0.07 -2.39 -10.80
C THR A 28 -1.24 -1.69 -11.16
N LYS A 29 -1.84 -2.08 -12.28
CA LYS A 29 -3.05 -1.41 -12.80
C LYS A 29 -4.24 -1.47 -11.84
N ASP A 30 -4.31 -2.53 -11.02
CA ASP A 30 -5.41 -2.80 -10.08
C ASP A 30 -5.02 -2.62 -8.60
N GLY A 31 -3.76 -2.31 -8.30
CA GLY A 31 -3.25 -2.23 -6.93
C GLY A 31 -1.77 -1.89 -6.81
N GLY A 32 -1.18 -2.08 -5.63
CA GLY A 32 0.24 -1.91 -5.40
C GLY A 32 0.81 -3.01 -4.50
N ARG A 33 2.03 -3.46 -4.81
CA ARG A 33 2.83 -4.22 -3.86
C ARG A 33 3.34 -3.25 -2.81
N VAL A 34 3.03 -3.52 -1.57
CA VAL A 34 3.44 -2.73 -0.42
C VAL A 34 4.19 -3.64 0.54
N GLN A 35 5.22 -3.11 1.16
CA GLN A 35 5.97 -3.78 2.22
C GLN A 35 5.62 -3.10 3.54
N LEU A 36 5.01 -3.85 4.43
CA LEU A 36 4.75 -3.42 5.80
C LEU A 36 6.09 -3.17 6.51
N ASN A 37 6.12 -2.27 7.49
CA ASN A 37 7.35 -2.01 8.26
C ASN A 37 7.92 -3.28 8.93
N SER A 38 7.08 -4.29 9.16
CA SER A 38 7.48 -5.61 9.66
C SER A 38 8.30 -6.45 8.66
N GLY A 39 8.53 -5.97 7.43
CA GLY A 39 9.21 -6.69 6.35
C GLY A 39 8.28 -7.59 5.51
N MET A 40 7.00 -7.68 5.85
CA MET A 40 6.00 -8.45 5.10
C MET A 40 5.58 -7.72 3.83
N SER A 41 5.67 -8.40 2.70
CA SER A 41 5.22 -7.87 1.42
C SER A 41 3.80 -8.36 1.11
N LEU A 42 2.90 -7.44 0.80
CA LEU A 42 1.50 -7.72 0.47
C LEU A 42 1.12 -7.01 -0.82
N ILE A 43 0.23 -7.63 -1.60
CA ILE A 43 -0.41 -6.96 -2.73
C ILE A 43 -1.71 -6.38 -2.20
N VAL A 44 -1.84 -5.06 -2.23
CA VAL A 44 -3.02 -4.35 -1.74
C VAL A 44 -3.64 -3.61 -2.91
N ARG A 45 -4.95 -3.82 -3.14
CA ARG A 45 -5.67 -3.07 -4.16
C ARG A 45 -5.82 -1.62 -3.76
N ALA A 46 -5.89 -0.74 -4.76
CA ALA A 46 -6.01 0.70 -4.55
C ALA A 46 -7.22 1.09 -3.68
N GLU A 47 -8.28 0.28 -3.67
CA GLU A 47 -9.47 0.48 -2.83
C GLU A 47 -9.24 0.30 -1.32
N HIS A 48 -8.21 -0.46 -0.93
CA HIS A 48 -7.84 -0.72 0.47
C HIS A 48 -6.71 0.19 0.95
N LEU A 49 -6.16 1.00 0.04
CA LEU A 49 -5.10 1.93 0.35
C LEU A 49 -5.74 3.22 0.85
N VAL A 50 -5.41 3.56 2.09
CA VAL A 50 -5.83 4.81 2.70
C VAL A 50 -4.67 5.78 2.48
N PHE A 51 -4.83 6.70 1.53
CA PHE A 51 -3.85 7.75 1.21
C PHE A 51 -3.98 8.93 2.16
#